data_AF-A0A7C1A749-F1
#
_entry.id   AF-A0A7C1A749-F1
#
_cell.length_a   1.000
_cell.length_b   1.000
_cell.length_c   1.000
_cell.angle_alpha   90.00
_cell.angle_beta   90.00
_cell.angle_gamma   90.00
#
_symmetry.space_group_name_H-M   'P 1'
#
loop_
_entity.id
_entity.type
_entity.pdbx_description
1 polymer ?
#
loop_
_entity_poly.entity_id
_entity_poly.type
_entity_poly.pdbx_seq_one_letter_code
_entity_poly.pdbx_strand_id
1 'polypeptide(L)' 'MERRKIRVLIAKPGLDGHDRGAKVVARALRDAGMEVIYTGLRQTPEQIVETA' A
#
# COMPACT_ATOMS: atom_id res chain seq x y z
N MET A 1 23.85 10.29 -9.13
CA MET A 1 23.07 9.11 -8.70
C MET A 1 21.64 9.56 -8.50
N GLU A 2 20.72 9.09 -9.35
CA GLU A 2 19.30 9.36 -9.18
C GLU A 2 18.83 8.67 -7.89
N ARG A 3 18.27 9.42 -6.94
CA ARG A 3 17.75 8.83 -5.70
C ARG A 3 16.55 7.97 -6.07
N ARG A 4 16.71 6.66 -5.97
CA ARG A 4 15.63 5.70 -6.22
C ARG A 4 14.49 6.01 -5.25
N LYS A 5 13.31 6.35 -5.77
CA LYS A 5 12.12 6.61 -4.95
C LYS A 5 11.76 5.38 -4.15
N ILE A 6 11.44 5.57 -2.87
CA ILE A 6 10.94 4.50 -2.01
C ILE A 6 9.56 4.09 -2.54
N ARG A 7 9.39 2.79 -2.80
CA ARG A 7 8.11 2.17 -3.18
C ARG A 7 7.51 1.49 -1.97
N VAL A 8 6.22 1.71 -1.72
CA VAL A 8 5.49 1.14 -0.58
C VAL A 8 4.23 0.44 -1.08
N LEU A 9 4.09 -0.82 -0.72
CA LEU A 9 2.85 -1.58 -0.88
C LEU A 9 2.06 -1.56 0.43
N ILE A 10 0.81 -1.11 0.37
CA ILE A 10 -0.13 -1.14 1.49
C ILE A 10 -1.26 -2.09 1.13
N ALA A 11 -1.52 -3.07 2.00
CA ALA A 11 -2.53 -4.08 1.78
C ALA A 11 -3.26 -4.45 3.06
N LYS A 12 -4.49 -4.96 2.92
CA LYS A 12 -5.32 -5.51 4.00
C LYS A 12 -5.75 -6.93 3.61
N PRO A 13 -5.11 -7.98 4.19
CA PRO A 13 -5.37 -9.34 3.77
C PRO A 13 -6.76 -9.83 4.23
N GLY A 14 -7.42 -10.60 3.37
CA GLY A 14 -8.65 -11.31 3.69
C GLY A 14 -9.81 -10.39 4.10
N LEU A 15 -10.50 -10.73 5.18
CA LEU A 15 -11.75 -10.07 5.59
C LEU A 15 -11.57 -8.78 6.40
N ASP A 16 -10.35 -8.27 6.53
CA ASP A 16 -10.10 -7.02 7.26
C ASP A 16 -10.70 -5.82 6.53
N GLY A 17 -11.85 -5.35 7.00
CA GLY A 17 -12.57 -4.20 6.45
C GLY A 17 -12.12 -2.84 6.99
N HIS A 18 -11.13 -2.78 7.89
CA HIS A 18 -10.68 -1.52 8.49
C HIS A 18 -9.80 -0.72 7.52
N ASP A 19 -10.46 0.05 6.66
CA ASP A 19 -9.85 0.72 5.51
C ASP A 19 -9.34 2.15 5.80
N ARG A 20 -10.01 2.88 6.69
CA ARG A 20 -9.74 4.32 6.91
C ARG A 20 -8.28 4.61 7.28
N GLY A 21 -7.72 3.83 8.21
CA GLY A 21 -6.33 4.02 8.64
C GLY A 21 -5.33 3.76 7.52
N ALA A 22 -5.53 2.71 6.72
CA ALA A 22 -4.67 2.38 5.59
C ALA A 22 -4.67 3.52 4.54
N LYS A 23 -5.83 4.10 4.25
CA LYS A 23 -5.96 5.26 3.35
C LYS A 23 -5.24 6.51 3.85
N VAL A 24 -5.33 6.79 5.16
CA VAL A 24 -4.62 7.93 5.78
C VAL A 24 -3.11 7.77 5.64
N VAL A 25 -2.58 6.58 5.97
CA VAL A 25 -1.15 6.28 5.82
C VAL A 25 -0.72 6.35 4.35
N ALA A 26 -1.49 5.75 3.44
CA ALA A 26 -1.21 5.79 2.01
C ALA A 26 -1.08 7.21 1.48
N ARG A 27 -1.97 8.10 1.92
CA ARG A 27 -1.91 9.52 1.54
C ARG A 27 -0.68 10.21 2.12
N ALA A 28 -0.41 10.04 3.41
CA ALA A 28 0.75 10.65 4.05
C ALA A 28 2.07 10.25 3.40
N LEU A 29 2.22 8.98 3.00
CA LEU A 29 3.43 8.50 2.32
C LEU A 29 3.56 9.06 0.89
N ARG A 30 2.45 9.23 0.17
CA ARG A 30 2.44 9.90 -1.14
C ARG A 30 2.83 11.38 -1.00
N ASP A 31 2.28 12.07 -0.01
CA ASP A 31 2.59 13.47 0.28
C ASP A 31 4.08 13.64 0.67
N ALA A 32 4.69 12.60 1.26
CA ALA A 32 6.12 12.52 1.54
C ALA A 32 6.99 12.16 0.31
N GLY A 33 6.40 12.00 -0.88
CA GLY A 33 7.11 11.75 -2.14
C GLY A 33 7.40 10.28 -2.46
N MET A 34 6.81 9.33 -1.71
CA MET A 34 6.93 7.90 -1.99
C MET A 34 5.97 7.46 -3.11
N GLU A 35 6.35 6.40 -3.82
CA GLU A 35 5.45 5.71 -4.75
C GLU A 35 4.64 4.68 -3.95
N VAL A 36 3.33 4.88 -3.84
CA VAL A 36 2.47 4.07 -2.96
C VAL A 36 1.41 3.33 -3.74
N ILE A 37 1.45 2.01 -3.66
CA ILE A 37 0.45 1.09 -4.21
C ILE A 37 -0.46 0.66 -3.05
N TYR A 38 -1.76 0.92 -3.18
CA TYR A 38 -2.77 0.43 -2.23
C TYR A 38 -3.60 -0.64 -2.93
N THR A 39 -3.59 -1.87 -2.41
CA THR A 39 -4.25 -3.02 -3.06
C THR A 39 -5.76 -3.06 -2.83
N GLY A 40 -6.29 -2.21 -1.93
CA GLY A 40 -7.68 -2.27 -1.52
C GLY A 40 -7.92 -3.35 -0.46
N LEU A 41 -9.20 -3.73 -0.31
CA LEU A 41 -9.64 -4.73 0.66
C LEU A 41 -9.78 -6.10 0.00
N ARG A 42 -9.88 -7.14 0.82
CA ARG A 42 -10.26 -8.50 0.37
C ARG A 42 -9.29 -9.13 -0.62
N GLN A 43 -8.00 -8.79 -0.49
CA GLN A 43 -6.94 -9.45 -1.25
C GLN A 43 -6.43 -10.66 -0.46
N THR A 44 -6.13 -11.76 -1.15
CA THR A 44 -5.41 -12.88 -0.52
C THR A 44 -3.95 -12.52 -0.32
N PRO A 45 -3.24 -13.17 0.62
CA PRO A 45 -1.80 -12.98 0.76
C PRO A 45 -1.03 -13.19 -0.56
N GLU A 46 -1.42 -14.16 -1.37
CA GLU A 46 -0.79 -14.47 -2.66
C GLU A 46 -0.94 -13.31 -3.64
N GLN A 47 -2.14 -12.73 -3.76
CA GLN A 47 -2.40 -11.54 -4.59
C GLN A 47 -1.58 -10.33 -4.13
N ILE A 48 -1.39 -10.17 -2.82
CA ILE A 48 -0.58 -9.08 -2.26
C ILE A 48 0.89 -9.26 -2.65
N VAL A 49 1.42 -10.47 -2.52
CA VAL A 49 2.82 -10.78 -2.88
C VAL A 49 3.05 -10.59 -4.38
N GLU A 50 2.12 -10.99 -5.23
CA GLU A 50 2.23 -10.81 -6.69
C GLU A 50 2.24 -9.33 -7.12
N THR A 51 1.75 -8.42 -6.26
CA THR A 51 1.76 -6.98 -6.52
C THR A 51 3.12 -6.30 -6.19
N ALA A 52 3.98 -6.95 -5.39
CA ALA A 52 5.23 -6.37 -4.89
C ALA A 52 6.35 -6.36 -5.95
#